data_AF-A0A6P4J220-F1
#
_entry.id   AF-A0A6P4J220-F1
#
_cell.length_a   1.000
_cell.length_b   1.000
_cell.length_c   1.000
_cell.angle_alpha   90.00
_cell.angle_beta   90.00
_cell.angle_gamma   90.00
#
_symmetry.space_group_name_H-M   'P 1'
#
loop_
_entity.id
_entity.type
_entity.pdbx_description
1 polymer ?
#
loop_
_entity_poly.entity_id
_entity_poly.type
_entity_poly.pdbx_seq_one_letter_code
_entity_poly.pdbx_strand_id
1 'polypeptide(L)'
;MTTPGPSQPVDCTLGKLRSFVERSSLAVHLRHFSETSSVTDVERHFRVLMRGIKFWELDRMQPLFTGLCMLILIKECNADNQSYKRNGLMARFIEFVDCVPPMIGHQLIEKLLEDLAEHQVDSEANLLKLAVKLGDMGFRGRVLAVCLLWWVLGRRLPALEITMHRFREPGELAEAIRKQPPISPSVWLAPESEAPSETAKAHSESLRVMLEAMERLLDLLFCCDNADLLQAGYPDHFFTLEDSDSAFLSDWCIDLSKELPASMCGPRGKFGASLHSIIGMLMQVRQAKVQEVDPSMMVEATLNVSSD
;
A
#
# COMPACT_ATOMS: atom_id res chain seq x y z
N MET A 1 25.46 9.47 -5.11
CA MET A 1 24.07 9.64 -5.55
C MET A 1 23.37 10.49 -4.50
N THR A 2 23.09 11.74 -4.81
CA THR A 2 22.36 12.66 -3.91
C THR A 2 20.91 12.22 -3.86
N THR A 3 20.46 11.74 -2.69
CA THR A 3 19.03 11.54 -2.41
C THR A 3 18.32 12.89 -2.60
N PRO A 4 17.35 13.01 -3.52
CA PRO A 4 16.60 14.24 -3.67
C PRO A 4 15.92 14.56 -2.34
N GLY A 5 16.03 15.81 -1.89
CA GLY A 5 15.32 16.28 -0.71
C GLY A 5 13.80 16.09 -0.89
N PRO A 6 13.04 16.02 0.21
CA PRO A 6 11.60 15.78 0.15
C PRO A 6 10.93 16.93 -0.62
N SER A 7 10.58 16.68 -1.88
CA SER A 7 9.72 17.56 -2.66
C SER A 7 8.37 17.63 -1.94
N GLN A 8 7.87 18.83 -1.71
CA GLN A 8 6.53 18.99 -1.15
C GLN A 8 5.54 18.20 -2.02
N PRO A 9 4.61 17.42 -1.43
CA PRO A 9 3.68 16.62 -2.19
C PRO A 9 2.82 17.55 -3.06
N VAL A 10 3.02 17.49 -4.37
CA VAL A 10 2.16 18.22 -5.30
C VAL A 10 0.86 17.43 -5.41
N ASP A 11 -0.21 17.96 -4.82
CA ASP A 11 -1.54 17.38 -4.92
C ASP A 11 -1.91 17.12 -6.41
N CYS A 12 -2.64 16.04 -6.66
CA CYS A 12 -3.14 15.77 -8.01
C CYS A 12 -4.24 16.77 -8.35
N THR A 13 -4.07 17.51 -9.45
CA THR A 13 -5.05 18.50 -9.92
C THR A 13 -5.76 18.02 -11.18
N LEU A 14 -6.94 18.59 -11.45
CA LEU A 14 -7.66 18.34 -12.68
C LEU A 14 -6.82 18.70 -13.93
N GLY A 15 -5.99 19.73 -13.84
CA GLY A 15 -5.07 20.11 -14.92
C GLY A 15 -4.02 19.03 -15.22
N LYS A 16 -3.46 18.39 -14.19
CA LYS A 16 -2.53 17.26 -14.37
C LYS A 16 -3.23 16.06 -15.02
N LEU A 17 -4.45 15.72 -14.59
CA LEU A 17 -5.25 14.66 -15.20
C LEU A 17 -5.57 14.96 -16.67
N ARG A 18 -5.93 16.20 -17.02
CA ARG A 18 -6.13 16.59 -18.43
C ARG A 18 -4.87 16.42 -19.25
N SER A 19 -3.75 16.94 -18.77
CA SER A 19 -2.46 16.80 -19.46
C SER A 19 -2.08 15.34 -19.67
N PHE A 20 -2.36 14.47 -18.70
CA PHE A 20 -2.14 13.03 -18.83
C PHE A 20 -3.05 12.43 -19.91
N VAL A 21 -4.36 12.68 -19.85
CA VAL A 21 -5.33 12.15 -20.81
C VAL A 21 -4.99 12.58 -22.25
N GLU A 22 -4.63 13.84 -22.47
CA GLU A 22 -4.26 14.41 -23.78
C GLU A 22 -3.00 13.77 -24.38
N ARG A 23 -2.08 13.29 -23.54
CA ARG A 23 -0.83 12.62 -23.98
C ARG A 23 -0.97 11.12 -24.11
N SER A 24 -2.06 10.55 -23.60
CA SER A 24 -2.31 9.11 -23.60
C SER A 24 -3.11 8.64 -24.82
N SER A 25 -3.20 7.32 -24.98
CA SER A 25 -4.12 6.69 -25.96
C SER A 25 -5.60 7.01 -25.70
N LEU A 26 -5.97 7.59 -24.54
CA LEU A 26 -7.34 7.98 -24.24
C LEU A 26 -7.80 9.25 -24.97
N ALA A 27 -6.88 10.09 -25.44
CA ALA A 27 -7.19 11.38 -26.05
C ALA A 27 -8.21 11.28 -27.20
N VAL A 28 -8.09 10.23 -28.03
CA VAL A 28 -8.99 10.00 -29.18
C VAL A 28 -10.41 9.67 -28.77
N HIS A 29 -10.59 9.13 -27.56
CA HIS A 29 -11.89 8.72 -27.01
C HIS A 29 -12.50 9.77 -26.08
N LEU A 30 -11.67 10.67 -25.55
CA LEU A 30 -12.03 11.69 -24.59
C LEU A 30 -11.88 13.10 -25.19
N ARG A 31 -12.38 13.31 -26.43
CA ARG A 31 -12.14 14.55 -27.20
C ARG A 31 -12.63 15.84 -26.53
N HIS A 32 -13.70 15.76 -25.73
CA HIS A 32 -14.26 16.91 -24.99
C HIS A 32 -13.70 17.05 -23.56
N PHE A 33 -12.68 16.28 -23.23
CA PHE A 33 -12.10 16.26 -21.88
C PHE A 33 -11.35 17.56 -21.56
N SER A 34 -10.68 18.15 -22.55
CA SER A 34 -9.95 19.41 -22.42
C SER A 34 -10.86 20.59 -22.05
N GLU A 35 -12.11 20.57 -22.52
CA GLU A 35 -13.15 21.58 -22.27
C GLU A 35 -13.79 21.45 -20.88
N THR A 36 -13.46 20.37 -20.14
CA THR A 36 -14.16 20.02 -18.90
C THR A 36 -13.59 20.75 -17.69
N SER A 37 -14.44 21.51 -16.99
CA SER A 37 -14.05 22.27 -15.81
C SER A 37 -14.34 21.57 -14.47
N SER A 38 -15.13 20.49 -14.46
CA SER A 38 -15.56 19.81 -13.23
C SER A 38 -15.13 18.34 -13.15
N VAL A 39 -14.83 17.86 -11.94
CA VAL A 39 -14.58 16.42 -11.67
C VAL A 39 -15.80 15.55 -12.05
N THR A 40 -17.02 16.06 -11.87
CA THR A 40 -18.24 15.30 -12.17
C THR A 40 -18.39 15.00 -13.67
N ASP A 41 -18.04 15.97 -14.52
CA ASP A 41 -18.06 15.78 -15.97
C ASP A 41 -16.95 14.82 -16.42
N VAL A 42 -15.77 14.91 -15.81
CA VAL A 42 -14.67 13.96 -16.03
C VAL A 42 -15.08 12.54 -15.66
N GLU A 43 -15.70 12.33 -14.49
CA GLU A 43 -16.26 11.03 -14.08
C GLU A 43 -17.25 10.48 -15.12
N ARG A 44 -18.12 11.36 -15.67
CA ARG A 44 -19.07 10.98 -16.72
C ARG A 44 -18.35 10.52 -17.99
N HIS A 45 -17.30 11.23 -18.41
CA HIS A 45 -16.52 10.87 -19.59
C HIS A 45 -15.88 9.49 -19.44
N PHE A 46 -15.21 9.21 -18.31
CA PHE A 46 -14.66 7.88 -18.03
C PHE A 46 -15.72 6.79 -17.98
N ARG A 47 -16.90 7.07 -17.42
CA ARG A 47 -18.03 6.12 -17.40
C ARG A 47 -18.56 5.79 -18.80
N VAL A 48 -18.68 6.80 -19.67
CA VAL A 48 -19.10 6.58 -21.07
C VAL A 48 -18.06 5.73 -21.80
N LEU A 49 -16.77 6.05 -21.60
CA LEU A 49 -15.67 5.29 -22.19
C LEU A 49 -15.71 3.81 -21.79
N MET A 50 -15.85 3.52 -20.50
CA MET A 50 -15.96 2.16 -19.97
C MET A 50 -17.11 1.35 -20.57
N ARG A 51 -18.23 2.01 -20.92
CA ARG A 51 -19.38 1.34 -21.55
C ARG A 51 -19.23 1.14 -23.05
N GLY A 52 -18.46 2.00 -23.72
CA GLY A 52 -18.37 2.04 -25.18
C GLY A 52 -17.37 1.05 -25.78
N ILE A 53 -16.40 0.57 -24.99
CA ILE A 53 -15.33 -0.29 -25.48
C ILE A 53 -15.66 -1.75 -25.16
N LYS A 54 -15.83 -2.56 -26.22
CA LYS A 54 -16.11 -4.00 -26.13
C LYS A 54 -14.86 -4.85 -25.85
N PHE A 55 -13.70 -4.39 -26.32
CA PHE A 55 -12.41 -5.08 -26.17
C PHE A 55 -11.37 -4.10 -25.67
N TRP A 56 -10.76 -4.43 -24.55
CA TRP A 56 -9.74 -3.61 -23.93
C TRP A 56 -8.37 -4.24 -24.15
N GLU A 57 -7.57 -3.58 -24.97
CA GLU A 57 -6.15 -3.86 -25.12
C GLU A 57 -5.38 -3.21 -23.97
N LEU A 58 -4.22 -3.77 -23.61
CA LEU A 58 -3.39 -3.28 -22.50
C LEU A 58 -3.08 -1.78 -22.64
N ASP A 59 -2.82 -1.31 -23.87
CA ASP A 59 -2.55 0.08 -24.25
C ASP A 59 -3.69 1.05 -23.91
N ARG A 60 -4.91 0.56 -23.68
CA ARG A 60 -6.06 1.36 -23.23
C ARG A 60 -6.38 1.13 -21.76
N MET A 61 -6.14 -0.07 -21.25
CA MET A 61 -6.36 -0.41 -19.84
C MET A 61 -5.41 0.36 -18.94
N GLN A 62 -4.12 0.39 -19.26
CA GLN A 62 -3.12 1.07 -18.43
C GLN A 62 -3.43 2.57 -18.29
N PRO A 63 -3.65 3.34 -19.38
CA PRO A 63 -3.94 4.75 -19.21
C PRO A 63 -5.29 5.01 -18.54
N LEU A 64 -6.30 4.15 -18.75
CA LEU A 64 -7.56 4.26 -18.04
C LEU A 64 -7.36 4.06 -16.53
N PHE A 65 -6.60 3.04 -16.14
CA PHE A 65 -6.26 2.77 -14.75
C PHE A 65 -5.57 3.98 -14.10
N THR A 66 -4.50 4.49 -14.73
CA THR A 66 -3.79 5.70 -14.27
C THR A 66 -4.72 6.90 -14.14
N GLY A 67 -5.56 7.15 -15.16
CA GLY A 67 -6.52 8.26 -15.15
C GLY A 67 -7.53 8.16 -14.00
N LEU A 68 -8.04 6.96 -13.72
CA LEU A 68 -8.93 6.72 -12.59
C LEU A 68 -8.22 6.86 -11.24
N CYS A 69 -6.96 6.43 -11.12
CA CYS A 69 -6.14 6.68 -9.93
C CYS A 69 -5.93 8.18 -9.67
N MET A 70 -5.53 8.93 -10.71
CA MET A 70 -5.41 10.39 -10.62
C MET A 70 -6.74 11.04 -10.23
N LEU A 71 -7.86 10.55 -10.76
CA LEU A 71 -9.20 11.02 -10.41
C LEU A 71 -9.54 10.79 -8.92
N ILE A 72 -9.14 9.65 -8.33
CA ILE A 72 -9.26 9.39 -6.88
C ILE A 72 -8.40 10.36 -6.05
N LEU A 73 -7.23 10.76 -6.58
CA LEU A 73 -6.31 11.65 -5.90
C LEU A 73 -6.77 13.12 -5.87
N ILE A 74 -7.52 13.58 -6.88
CA ILE A 74 -8.00 14.97 -6.96
C ILE A 74 -8.85 15.32 -5.72
N LYS A 75 -8.46 16.42 -5.06
CA LYS A 75 -9.24 17.08 -4.01
C LYS A 75 -9.94 18.29 -4.62
N GLU A 76 -11.27 18.31 -4.60
CA GLU A 76 -12.07 19.49 -4.93
C GLU A 76 -12.97 19.83 -3.75
N CYS A 77 -13.02 21.12 -3.36
CA CYS A 77 -13.95 21.61 -2.35
C CYS A 77 -15.38 21.21 -2.77
N ASN A 78 -16.11 20.48 -1.91
CA ASN A 78 -17.43 19.87 -2.14
C ASN A 78 -17.48 18.55 -2.95
N ALA A 79 -16.35 18.04 -3.46
CA ALA A 79 -16.29 16.76 -4.20
C ALA A 79 -16.01 15.52 -3.33
N ASP A 80 -15.73 15.70 -2.03
CA ASP A 80 -15.56 14.59 -1.08
C ASP A 80 -16.87 13.80 -0.89
N ASN A 81 -18.01 14.49 -0.97
CA ASN A 81 -19.34 13.89 -1.02
C ASN A 81 -19.55 12.99 -2.24
N GLN A 82 -18.70 13.07 -3.27
CA GLN A 82 -18.75 12.22 -4.47
C GLN A 82 -17.60 11.21 -4.55
N SER A 83 -16.75 11.11 -3.52
CA SER A 83 -15.65 10.14 -3.50
C SER A 83 -16.12 8.69 -3.71
N TYR A 84 -17.31 8.34 -3.21
CA TYR A 84 -17.92 7.03 -3.42
C TYR A 84 -18.17 6.71 -4.90
N LYS A 85 -18.50 7.71 -5.73
CA LYS A 85 -18.74 7.51 -7.17
C LYS A 85 -17.44 7.22 -7.91
N ARG A 86 -16.36 7.92 -7.57
CA ARG A 86 -15.01 7.69 -8.11
C ARG A 86 -14.51 6.30 -7.74
N ASN A 87 -14.65 5.93 -6.46
CA ASN A 87 -14.27 4.61 -5.99
C ASN A 87 -15.11 3.51 -6.67
N GLY A 88 -16.42 3.71 -6.82
CA GLY A 88 -17.30 2.77 -7.52
C GLY A 88 -16.98 2.63 -9.02
N LEU A 89 -16.48 3.68 -9.66
CA LEU A 89 -16.02 3.60 -11.05
C LEU A 89 -14.73 2.78 -11.16
N MET A 90 -13.77 2.99 -10.26
CA MET A 90 -12.54 2.20 -10.19
C MET A 90 -12.82 0.72 -9.86
N ALA A 91 -13.70 0.45 -8.89
CA ALA A 91 -14.08 -0.93 -8.54
C ALA A 91 -14.61 -1.70 -9.76
N ARG A 92 -15.51 -1.08 -10.53
CA ARG A 92 -16.00 -1.66 -11.80
C ARG A 92 -14.91 -1.87 -12.84
N PHE A 93 -13.91 -0.99 -12.88
CA PHE A 93 -12.79 -1.14 -13.79
C PHE A 93 -11.93 -2.36 -13.40
N ILE A 94 -11.63 -2.50 -12.11
CA ILE A 94 -10.84 -3.63 -11.59
C ILE A 94 -11.57 -4.97 -11.80
N GLU A 95 -12.88 -5.00 -11.58
CA GLU A 95 -13.72 -6.17 -11.87
C GLU A 95 -13.65 -6.55 -13.36
N PHE A 96 -13.58 -5.56 -14.24
CA PHE A 96 -13.55 -5.76 -15.68
C PHE A 96 -12.19 -6.25 -16.20
N VAL A 97 -11.08 -5.68 -15.71
CA VAL A 97 -9.71 -6.02 -16.17
C VAL A 97 -9.23 -7.37 -15.62
N ASP A 98 -9.88 -7.87 -14.57
CA ASP A 98 -9.51 -9.09 -13.86
C ASP A 98 -8.03 -9.07 -13.44
N CYS A 99 -7.67 -8.13 -12.56
CA CYS A 99 -6.30 -7.96 -12.06
C CYS A 99 -5.82 -9.08 -11.12
N VAL A 100 -6.48 -10.24 -11.15
CA VAL A 100 -6.17 -11.41 -10.33
C VAL A 100 -4.85 -12.06 -10.76
N PRO A 101 -4.55 -12.23 -12.06
CA PRO A 101 -3.24 -12.73 -12.46
C PRO A 101 -2.14 -11.74 -12.04
N PRO A 102 -1.15 -12.20 -11.27
CA PRO A 102 -0.11 -11.34 -10.69
C PRO A 102 0.61 -10.46 -11.71
N MET A 103 0.88 -11.01 -12.90
CA MET A 103 1.57 -10.28 -13.96
C MET A 103 0.76 -9.11 -14.51
N ILE A 104 -0.56 -9.23 -14.62
CA ILE A 104 -1.42 -8.13 -15.06
C ILE A 104 -1.42 -7.03 -14.01
N GLY A 105 -1.57 -7.41 -12.73
CA GLY A 105 -1.49 -6.46 -11.61
C GLY A 105 -0.15 -5.70 -11.59
N HIS A 106 0.97 -6.41 -11.72
CA HIS A 106 2.30 -5.80 -11.77
C HIS A 106 2.48 -4.85 -12.95
N GLN A 107 2.06 -5.24 -14.17
CA GLN A 107 2.14 -4.39 -15.36
C GLN A 107 1.31 -3.11 -15.23
N LEU A 108 0.13 -3.20 -14.58
CA LEU A 108 -0.70 -2.02 -14.30
C LEU A 108 -0.04 -1.10 -13.29
N ILE A 109 0.54 -1.64 -12.21
CA ILE A 109 1.20 -0.84 -11.18
C ILE A 109 2.49 -0.23 -11.70
N GLU A 110 3.31 -0.97 -12.44
CA GLU A 110 4.54 -0.46 -13.04
C GLU A 110 4.23 0.74 -13.93
N LYS A 111 3.25 0.59 -14.83
CA LYS A 111 2.86 1.70 -15.71
C LYS A 111 2.23 2.87 -14.95
N LEU A 112 1.40 2.59 -13.94
CA LEU A 112 0.85 3.61 -13.05
C LEU A 112 1.97 4.44 -12.41
N LEU A 113 3.00 3.79 -11.86
CA LEU A 113 4.09 4.47 -11.17
C LEU A 113 4.90 5.35 -12.11
N GLU A 114 5.19 4.90 -13.33
CA GLU A 114 5.82 5.70 -14.38
C GLU A 114 5.01 6.95 -14.71
N ASP A 115 3.72 6.77 -15.00
CA ASP A 115 2.85 7.86 -15.43
C ASP A 115 2.64 8.88 -14.28
N LEU A 116 2.47 8.40 -13.04
CA LEU A 116 2.34 9.29 -11.88
C LEU A 116 3.64 10.09 -11.64
N ALA A 117 4.80 9.48 -11.86
CA ALA A 117 6.09 10.16 -11.72
C ALA A 117 6.29 11.22 -12.81
N GLU A 118 5.93 10.94 -14.07
CA GLU A 118 5.98 11.90 -15.18
C GLU A 118 5.16 13.17 -14.85
N HIS A 119 4.01 12.99 -14.19
CA HIS A 119 3.12 14.08 -13.78
C HIS A 119 3.36 14.60 -12.35
N GLN A 120 4.43 14.16 -11.68
CA GLN A 120 4.82 14.56 -10.33
C GLN A 120 3.68 14.41 -9.30
N VAL A 121 2.96 13.28 -9.35
CA VAL A 121 1.85 12.95 -8.44
C VAL A 121 2.10 11.65 -7.66
N ASP A 122 3.27 11.05 -7.80
CA ASP A 122 3.69 9.81 -7.18
C ASP A 122 4.23 9.96 -5.75
N SER A 123 3.81 10.99 -5.00
CA SER A 123 4.24 11.13 -3.59
C SER A 123 3.81 9.91 -2.76
N GLU A 124 4.58 9.54 -1.73
CA GLU A 124 4.28 8.33 -0.96
C GLU A 124 2.93 8.42 -0.24
N ALA A 125 2.51 9.64 0.15
CA ALA A 125 1.18 9.87 0.69
C ALA A 125 0.06 9.62 -0.34
N ASN A 126 0.27 10.00 -1.61
CA ASN A 126 -0.69 9.71 -2.68
C ASN A 126 -0.74 8.21 -2.97
N LEU A 127 0.42 7.55 -3.06
CA LEU A 127 0.49 6.10 -3.30
C LEU A 127 -0.15 5.31 -2.16
N LEU A 128 0.08 5.70 -0.90
CA LEU A 128 -0.59 5.10 0.26
C LEU A 128 -2.10 5.32 0.20
N LYS A 129 -2.56 6.54 -0.12
CA LYS A 129 -3.99 6.83 -0.31
C LYS A 129 -4.61 5.94 -1.39
N LEU A 130 -3.93 5.74 -2.52
CA LEU A 130 -4.38 4.84 -3.58
C LEU A 130 -4.42 3.39 -3.10
N ALA A 131 -3.38 2.91 -2.44
CA ALA A 131 -3.32 1.54 -1.92
C ALA A 131 -4.47 1.24 -0.96
N VAL A 132 -4.76 2.15 -0.02
CA VAL A 132 -5.91 2.01 0.89
C VAL A 132 -7.21 1.87 0.09
N LYS A 133 -7.44 2.77 -0.87
CA LYS A 133 -8.67 2.76 -1.68
C LYS A 133 -8.81 1.51 -2.54
N LEU A 134 -7.71 1.04 -3.14
CA LEU A 134 -7.72 -0.18 -3.95
C LEU A 134 -7.98 -1.41 -3.08
N GLY A 135 -7.38 -1.48 -1.88
CA GLY A 135 -7.60 -2.59 -0.95
C GLY A 135 -9.06 -2.74 -0.50
N ASP A 136 -9.80 -1.62 -0.45
CA ASP A 136 -11.23 -1.61 -0.12
C ASP A 136 -12.15 -2.08 -1.27
N MET A 137 -11.61 -2.26 -2.49
CA MET A 137 -12.38 -2.63 -3.70
C MET A 137 -12.47 -4.15 -3.94
N GLY A 138 -12.29 -4.95 -2.89
CA GLY A 138 -12.33 -6.42 -2.94
C GLY A 138 -10.99 -7.07 -3.30
N PHE A 139 -10.97 -8.41 -3.38
CA PHE A 139 -9.71 -9.18 -3.48
C PHE A 139 -8.84 -8.80 -4.70
N ARG A 140 -9.47 -8.47 -5.83
CA ARG A 140 -8.78 -7.97 -7.04
C ARG A 140 -8.05 -6.66 -6.79
N GLY A 141 -8.67 -5.75 -6.05
CA GLY A 141 -8.08 -4.48 -5.67
C GLY A 141 -6.97 -4.65 -4.63
N ARG A 142 -7.07 -5.67 -3.75
CA ARG A 142 -6.02 -6.00 -2.77
C ARG A 142 -4.70 -6.36 -3.44
N VAL A 143 -4.71 -7.09 -4.56
CA VAL A 143 -3.48 -7.38 -5.33
C VAL A 143 -2.75 -6.09 -5.70
N LEU A 144 -3.47 -5.14 -6.29
CA LEU A 144 -2.92 -3.84 -6.69
C LEU A 144 -2.45 -3.02 -5.47
N ALA A 145 -3.21 -3.08 -4.37
CA ALA A 145 -2.86 -2.41 -3.12
C ALA A 145 -1.57 -2.95 -2.51
N VAL A 146 -1.43 -4.28 -2.41
CA VAL A 146 -0.21 -4.93 -1.89
C VAL A 146 1.02 -4.51 -2.68
N CYS A 147 0.92 -4.47 -4.01
CA CYS A 147 2.01 -4.01 -4.87
C CYS A 147 2.41 -2.55 -4.58
N LEU A 148 1.43 -1.65 -4.43
CA LEU A 148 1.69 -0.26 -4.08
C LEU A 148 2.26 -0.09 -2.68
N LEU A 149 1.81 -0.87 -1.71
CA LEU A 149 2.32 -0.82 -0.33
C LEU A 149 3.78 -1.25 -0.28
N TRP A 150 4.13 -2.34 -0.97
CA TRP A 150 5.53 -2.75 -1.13
C TRP A 150 6.38 -1.66 -1.77
N TRP A 151 5.87 -0.98 -2.80
CA TRP A 151 6.57 0.14 -3.42
C TRP A 151 6.78 1.32 -2.45
N VAL A 152 5.74 1.68 -1.67
CA VAL A 152 5.83 2.73 -0.64
C VAL A 152 6.86 2.36 0.42
N LEU A 153 6.86 1.10 0.88
CA LEU A 153 7.84 0.59 1.85
C LEU A 153 9.25 0.60 1.28
N GLY A 154 9.45 0.18 0.02
CA GLY A 154 10.75 0.22 -0.65
C GLY A 154 11.35 1.62 -0.74
N ARG A 155 10.52 2.65 -0.90
CA ARG A 155 10.98 4.06 -0.85
C ARG A 155 11.39 4.52 0.55
N ARG A 156 10.97 3.83 1.61
CA ARG A 156 11.25 4.18 3.02
C ARG A 156 12.29 3.29 3.68
N LEU A 157 12.47 2.06 3.18
CA LEU A 157 13.39 1.06 3.67
C LEU A 157 14.43 0.78 2.59
N PRO A 158 15.63 1.41 2.64
CA PRO A 158 16.59 1.32 1.54
C PRO A 158 17.14 -0.09 1.32
N ALA A 159 17.11 -0.95 2.34
CA ALA A 159 17.48 -2.37 2.23
C ALA A 159 16.41 -3.24 1.57
N LEU A 160 15.22 -2.69 1.29
CA LEU A 160 14.13 -3.40 0.62
C LEU A 160 14.19 -3.13 -0.89
N GLU A 161 14.91 -3.99 -1.61
CA GLU A 161 15.03 -3.89 -3.07
C GLU A 161 13.73 -4.32 -3.75
N ILE A 162 12.93 -3.37 -4.24
CA ILE A 162 11.66 -3.66 -4.93
C ILE A 162 11.90 -3.89 -6.43
N THR A 163 11.51 -5.08 -6.90
CA THR A 163 11.48 -5.48 -8.31
C THR A 163 10.05 -5.90 -8.67
N MET A 164 9.45 -5.28 -9.68
CA MET A 164 8.03 -5.44 -10.04
C MET A 164 7.67 -6.84 -10.58
N HIS A 165 8.63 -7.74 -10.79
CA HIS A 165 8.39 -9.08 -11.35
C HIS A 165 8.49 -10.21 -10.32
N ARG A 166 8.63 -9.88 -9.05
CA ARG A 166 8.70 -10.88 -7.97
C ARG A 166 7.62 -10.59 -6.94
N PHE A 167 6.97 -11.65 -6.51
CA PHE A 167 6.17 -11.56 -5.29
C PHE A 167 7.06 -11.33 -4.08
N ARG A 168 6.48 -10.68 -3.07
CA ARG A 168 7.22 -10.24 -1.90
C ARG A 168 6.66 -10.90 -0.66
N GLU A 169 7.56 -11.46 0.12
CA GLU A 169 7.24 -12.16 1.35
C GLU A 169 7.28 -11.20 2.53
N PRO A 170 6.36 -11.33 3.51
CA PRO A 170 6.37 -10.45 4.67
C PRO A 170 7.66 -10.56 5.49
N GLY A 171 8.40 -11.68 5.42
CA GLY A 171 9.74 -11.82 6.03
C GLY A 171 10.78 -10.83 5.47
N GLU A 172 10.64 -10.39 4.22
CA GLU A 172 11.53 -9.38 3.61
C GLU A 172 11.41 -8.02 4.31
N LEU A 173 10.25 -7.71 4.87
CA LEU A 173 10.05 -6.49 5.66
C LEU A 173 10.89 -6.53 6.95
N ALA A 174 10.87 -7.68 7.64
CA ALA A 174 11.69 -7.90 8.84
C ALA A 174 13.18 -7.81 8.50
N GLU A 175 13.61 -8.48 7.42
CA GLU A 175 15.00 -8.45 6.96
C GLU A 175 15.47 -7.04 6.60
N ALA A 176 14.65 -6.26 5.87
CA ALA A 176 14.98 -4.90 5.50
C ALA A 176 15.17 -3.99 6.72
N ILE A 177 14.30 -4.09 7.72
CA ILE A 177 14.41 -3.34 8.98
C ILE A 177 15.64 -3.79 9.78
N ARG A 178 15.97 -5.08 9.83
CA ARG A 178 17.19 -5.58 10.49
C ARG A 178 18.46 -5.03 9.85
N LYS A 179 18.53 -5.08 8.51
CA LYS A 179 19.71 -4.67 7.74
C LYS A 179 19.95 -3.17 7.82
N GLN A 180 18.89 -2.38 7.67
CA GLN A 180 18.97 -0.93 7.65
C GLN A 180 17.71 -0.31 8.27
N PRO A 181 17.66 -0.22 9.61
CA PRO A 181 16.49 0.33 10.29
C PRO A 181 16.30 1.81 9.95
N PRO A 182 15.05 2.31 9.98
CA PRO A 182 14.77 3.72 9.85
C PRO A 182 15.42 4.51 11.01
N ILE A 183 15.66 5.80 10.78
CA ILE A 183 16.31 6.67 11.77
C ILE A 183 15.45 6.74 13.03
N SER A 184 16.05 6.34 14.16
CA SER A 184 15.41 6.30 15.48
C SER A 184 14.83 7.66 15.89
N PRO A 185 13.59 7.69 16.43
CA PRO A 185 13.01 8.87 17.06
C PRO A 185 13.91 9.59 18.04
N SER A 186 14.68 8.86 18.85
CA SER A 186 15.60 9.46 19.82
C SER A 186 16.62 10.42 19.18
N VAL A 187 16.98 10.20 17.90
CA VAL A 187 17.97 11.01 17.18
C VAL A 187 17.38 12.33 16.70
N TRP A 188 16.21 12.31 16.07
CA TRP A 188 15.57 13.51 15.51
C TRP A 188 14.63 14.22 16.49
N LEU A 189 14.42 13.67 17.69
CA LEU A 189 13.76 14.33 18.83
C LEU A 189 14.75 14.81 19.90
N ALA A 190 16.05 14.54 19.75
CA ALA A 190 17.05 14.94 20.76
C ALA A 190 17.03 16.47 20.97
N PRO A 191 17.04 16.97 22.22
CA PRO A 191 17.08 18.41 22.52
C PRO A 191 18.31 19.11 21.95
N GLU A 192 19.41 18.35 21.82
CA GLU A 192 20.70 18.80 21.29
C GLU A 192 20.82 18.60 19.77
N SER A 193 19.76 18.13 19.11
CA SER A 193 19.77 17.96 17.67
C SER A 193 19.91 19.32 16.99
N GLU A 194 21.05 19.56 16.35
CA GLU A 194 21.25 20.71 15.45
C GLU A 194 20.41 20.59 14.15
N ALA A 195 19.68 19.49 13.98
CA ALA A 195 18.87 19.27 12.80
C ALA A 195 17.76 20.34 12.70
N PRO A 196 17.59 20.99 11.54
CA PRO A 196 16.49 21.91 11.31
C PRO A 196 15.14 21.26 11.67
N SER A 197 14.21 22.05 12.21
CA SER A 197 12.84 21.59 12.53
C SER A 197 12.15 20.89 11.34
N GLU A 198 12.48 21.30 10.12
CA GLU A 198 12.00 20.68 8.88
C GLU A 198 12.49 19.24 8.69
N THR A 199 13.73 18.95 9.07
CA THR A 199 14.32 17.60 9.02
C THR A 199 13.61 16.66 10.00
N ALA A 200 13.36 17.11 11.23
CA ALA A 200 12.60 16.34 12.22
C ALA A 200 11.16 16.07 11.74
N LYS A 201 10.51 17.06 11.12
CA LYS A 201 9.19 16.87 10.50
C LYS A 201 9.22 15.86 9.36
N ALA A 202 10.25 15.89 8.51
CA ALA A 202 10.42 14.94 7.42
C ALA A 202 10.63 13.52 7.93
N HIS A 203 11.45 13.31 8.97
CA HIS A 203 11.61 12.00 9.60
C HIS A 203 10.33 11.51 10.26
N SER A 204 9.63 12.37 10.99
CA SER A 204 8.32 12.06 11.58
C SER A 204 7.28 11.64 10.52
N GLU A 205 7.28 12.33 9.39
CA GLU A 205 6.34 12.03 8.29
C GLU A 205 6.72 10.75 7.54
N SER A 206 8.00 10.55 7.30
CA SER A 206 8.55 9.31 6.73
C SER A 206 8.16 8.10 7.59
N LEU A 207 8.35 8.19 8.91
CA LEU A 207 7.96 7.17 9.87
C LEU A 207 6.45 6.91 9.85
N ARG A 208 5.62 7.96 9.78
CA ARG A 208 4.16 7.82 9.73
C ARG A 208 3.75 7.01 8.50
N VAL A 209 4.20 7.43 7.31
CA VAL A 209 3.84 6.79 6.04
C VAL A 209 4.31 5.33 6.03
N MET A 210 5.51 5.05 6.54
CA MET A 210 6.03 3.69 6.64
C MET A 210 5.16 2.83 7.57
N LEU A 211 4.82 3.30 8.78
CA LEU A 211 3.98 2.54 9.72
C LEU A 211 2.57 2.32 9.17
N GLU A 212 1.93 3.31 8.56
CA GLU A 212 0.62 3.15 7.94
C GLU A 212 0.67 2.16 6.75
N ALA A 213 1.75 2.18 5.97
CA ALA A 213 1.94 1.22 4.87
C ALA A 213 2.18 -0.20 5.41
N MET A 214 2.99 -0.36 6.46
CA MET A 214 3.21 -1.64 7.14
C MET A 214 1.91 -2.19 7.71
N GLU A 215 1.17 -1.37 8.47
CA GLU A 215 -0.12 -1.73 9.04
C GLU A 215 -1.07 -2.24 7.96
N ARG A 216 -1.23 -1.46 6.89
CA ARG A 216 -2.15 -1.85 5.82
C ARG A 216 -1.69 -3.09 5.06
N LEU A 217 -0.40 -3.27 4.88
CA LEU A 217 0.15 -4.47 4.24
C LEU A 217 -0.15 -5.72 5.07
N LEU A 218 0.16 -5.68 6.38
CA LEU A 218 -0.06 -6.81 7.28
C LEU A 218 -1.55 -7.14 7.41
N ASP A 219 -2.43 -6.13 7.46
CA ASP A 219 -3.88 -6.31 7.48
C ASP A 219 -4.39 -7.04 6.23
N LEU A 220 -3.91 -6.64 5.05
CA LEU A 220 -4.27 -7.29 3.79
C LEU A 220 -3.74 -8.73 3.70
N LEU A 221 -2.56 -9.01 4.25
CA LEU A 221 -1.94 -10.34 4.16
C LEU A 221 -2.49 -11.33 5.20
N PHE A 222 -2.81 -10.88 6.42
CA PHE A 222 -3.10 -11.78 7.54
C PHE A 222 -4.52 -11.69 8.10
N CYS A 223 -5.17 -10.53 7.99
CA CYS A 223 -6.50 -10.32 8.59
C CYS A 223 -7.63 -10.44 7.56
N CYS A 224 -7.33 -10.18 6.30
CA CYS A 224 -8.28 -10.31 5.21
C CYS A 224 -8.48 -11.76 4.77
N ASP A 225 -9.70 -12.10 4.33
CA ASP A 225 -9.97 -13.37 3.66
C ASP A 225 -9.27 -13.42 2.30
N ASN A 226 -8.25 -14.28 2.20
CA ASN A 226 -7.41 -14.44 1.02
C ASN A 226 -7.72 -15.73 0.23
N ALA A 227 -8.83 -16.41 0.52
CA ALA A 227 -9.22 -17.66 -0.15
C ALA A 227 -9.32 -17.51 -1.69
N ASP A 228 -9.88 -16.39 -2.16
CA ASP A 228 -9.96 -16.10 -3.60
C ASP A 228 -8.58 -15.94 -4.26
N LEU A 229 -7.60 -15.37 -3.53
CA LEU A 229 -6.23 -15.21 -4.03
C LEU A 229 -5.51 -16.56 -4.07
N LEU A 230 -5.68 -17.39 -3.04
CA LEU A 230 -5.16 -18.76 -3.02
C LEU A 230 -5.73 -19.58 -4.19
N GLN A 231 -7.04 -19.51 -4.42
CA GLN A 231 -7.70 -20.17 -5.55
C GLN A 231 -7.18 -19.68 -6.91
N ALA A 232 -6.79 -18.42 -6.99
CA ALA A 232 -6.17 -17.82 -8.16
C ALA A 232 -4.70 -18.22 -8.39
N GLY A 233 -4.11 -19.01 -7.49
CA GLY A 233 -2.75 -19.53 -7.61
C GLY A 233 -1.68 -18.69 -6.92
N TYR A 234 -2.07 -17.82 -5.98
CA TYR A 234 -1.09 -17.21 -5.07
C TYR A 234 -0.55 -18.28 -4.10
N PRO A 235 0.77 -18.46 -4.01
CA PRO A 235 1.40 -19.30 -3.00
C PRO A 235 1.03 -18.94 -1.56
N ASP A 236 0.86 -19.97 -0.72
CA ASP A 236 0.54 -19.82 0.70
C ASP A 236 1.59 -18.98 1.44
N HIS A 237 2.86 -19.10 1.07
CA HIS A 237 3.95 -18.42 1.77
C HIS A 237 3.84 -16.88 1.74
N PHE A 238 3.05 -16.29 0.83
CA PHE A 238 2.77 -14.85 0.84
C PHE A 238 1.88 -14.38 1.99
N PHE A 239 1.09 -15.30 2.53
CA PHE A 239 0.15 -15.06 3.62
C PHE A 239 0.65 -15.65 4.94
N THR A 240 1.94 -16.03 4.99
CA THR A 240 2.58 -16.53 6.21
C THR A 240 3.76 -15.65 6.61
N LEU A 241 3.99 -15.54 7.92
CA LEU A 241 5.16 -14.88 8.49
C LEU A 241 5.80 -15.81 9.51
N GLU A 242 7.11 -15.99 9.48
CA GLU A 242 7.83 -16.81 10.46
C GLU A 242 7.71 -16.23 11.87
N ASP A 243 7.77 -17.08 12.89
CA ASP A 243 7.62 -16.63 14.29
C ASP A 243 8.78 -15.74 14.74
N SER A 244 9.98 -16.04 14.25
CA SER A 244 11.19 -15.24 14.41
C SER A 244 11.02 -13.82 13.86
N ASP A 245 10.45 -13.69 12.66
CA ASP A 245 10.19 -12.42 11.99
C ASP A 245 9.06 -11.65 12.66
N SER A 246 7.97 -12.33 13.02
CA SER A 246 6.85 -11.73 13.76
C SER A 246 7.29 -11.22 15.13
N ALA A 247 8.09 -12.00 15.86
CA ALA A 247 8.65 -11.58 17.15
C ALA A 247 9.55 -10.35 17.00
N PHE A 248 10.47 -10.39 16.03
CA PHE A 248 11.35 -9.25 15.75
C PHE A 248 10.57 -7.98 15.42
N LEU A 249 9.60 -8.04 14.50
CA LEU A 249 8.81 -6.88 14.11
C LEU A 249 7.99 -6.33 15.29
N SER A 250 7.43 -7.22 16.12
CA SER A 250 6.69 -6.85 17.32
C SER A 250 7.60 -6.12 18.32
N ASP A 251 8.77 -6.67 18.60
CA ASP A 251 9.73 -6.09 19.54
C ASP A 251 10.25 -4.74 19.04
N TRP A 252 10.54 -4.64 17.73
CA TRP A 252 10.93 -3.40 17.09
C TRP A 252 9.83 -2.31 17.21
N CYS A 253 8.56 -2.65 16.99
CA CYS A 253 7.46 -1.70 17.19
C CYS A 253 7.30 -1.28 18.65
N ILE A 254 7.51 -2.20 19.60
CA ILE A 254 7.48 -1.91 21.04
C ILE A 254 8.60 -0.94 21.41
N ASP A 255 9.82 -1.17 20.94
CA ASP A 255 10.95 -0.29 21.24
C ASP A 255 10.76 1.09 20.61
N LEU A 256 10.29 1.15 19.36
CA LEU A 256 9.91 2.40 18.71
C LEU A 256 8.86 3.19 19.52
N SER A 257 7.88 2.51 20.12
CA SER A 257 6.86 3.15 20.96
C SER A 257 7.43 3.75 22.25
N LYS A 258 8.50 3.17 22.81
CA LYS A 258 9.20 3.66 24.01
C LYS A 258 10.05 4.89 23.71
N GLU A 259 10.58 4.99 22.49
CA GLU A 259 11.38 6.14 22.06
C GLU A 259 10.51 7.37 21.74
N LEU A 260 9.26 7.15 21.36
CA LEU A 260 8.32 8.22 21.02
C LEU A 260 7.70 8.85 22.28
N PRO A 261 7.55 10.19 22.33
CA PRO A 261 6.80 10.85 23.39
C PRO A 261 5.36 10.33 23.47
N ALA A 262 4.80 10.27 24.69
CA ALA A 262 3.43 9.84 24.93
C ALA A 262 2.37 10.61 24.10
N SER A 263 2.65 11.87 23.75
CA SER A 263 1.79 12.68 22.86
C SER A 263 1.75 12.18 21.41
N MET A 264 2.77 11.43 20.97
CA MET A 264 2.88 10.87 19.62
C MET A 264 2.50 9.40 19.54
N CYS A 265 2.74 8.61 20.60
CA CYS A 265 2.44 7.17 20.65
C CYS A 265 1.18 6.79 21.44
N GLY A 266 0.56 7.74 22.17
CA GLY A 266 -0.70 7.48 22.87
C GLY A 266 -1.90 7.21 21.94
N PRO A 267 -3.10 6.89 22.47
CA PRO A 267 -4.27 6.49 21.67
C PRO A 267 -4.75 7.52 20.63
N ARG A 268 -4.42 8.80 20.84
CA ARG A 268 -4.70 9.90 19.91
C ARG A 268 -3.44 10.46 19.25
N GLY A 269 -2.30 9.84 19.51
CA GLY A 269 -1.01 10.22 18.98
C GLY A 269 -0.88 9.83 17.51
N LYS A 270 -0.03 10.56 16.79
CA LYS A 270 0.22 10.38 15.34
C LYS A 270 0.58 8.94 14.95
N PHE A 271 1.21 8.17 15.83
CA PHE A 271 1.71 6.83 15.55
C PHE A 271 1.02 5.72 16.36
N GLY A 272 0.28 6.08 17.41
CA GLY A 272 -0.22 5.12 18.38
C GLY A 272 -1.13 4.06 17.77
N ALA A 273 -2.11 4.48 16.95
CA ALA A 273 -3.04 3.56 16.30
C ALA A 273 -2.33 2.50 15.44
N SER A 274 -1.45 2.93 14.53
CA SER A 274 -0.73 2.01 13.65
C SER A 274 0.21 1.08 14.41
N LEU A 275 0.95 1.57 15.41
CA LEU A 275 1.83 0.73 16.22
C LEU A 275 1.04 -0.35 16.98
N HIS A 276 -0.05 0.04 17.63
CA HIS A 276 -0.90 -0.91 18.36
C HIS A 276 -1.54 -1.95 17.42
N SER A 277 -1.99 -1.52 16.25
CA SER A 277 -2.56 -2.38 15.21
C SER A 277 -1.55 -3.40 14.69
N ILE A 278 -0.34 -2.95 14.32
CA ILE A 278 0.76 -3.81 13.88
C ILE A 278 1.11 -4.84 14.94
N ILE A 279 1.35 -4.41 16.19
CA ILE A 279 1.68 -5.32 17.29
C ILE A 279 0.57 -6.36 17.49
N GLY A 280 -0.70 -5.92 17.47
CA GLY A 280 -1.86 -6.79 17.60
C GLY A 280 -1.91 -7.87 16.52
N MET A 281 -1.75 -7.49 15.25
CA MET A 281 -1.73 -8.44 14.12
C MET A 281 -0.58 -9.44 14.24
N LEU A 282 0.63 -8.99 14.57
CA LEU A 282 1.80 -9.85 14.73
C LEU A 282 1.63 -10.85 15.89
N MET A 283 1.00 -10.42 17.00
CA MET A 283 0.64 -11.31 18.09
C MET A 283 -0.39 -12.36 17.67
N GLN A 284 -1.41 -11.98 16.91
CA GLN A 284 -2.44 -12.92 16.41
C GLN A 284 -1.83 -13.97 15.48
N VAL A 285 -0.94 -13.57 14.56
CA VAL A 285 -0.24 -14.50 13.66
C VAL A 285 0.53 -15.58 14.44
N ARG A 286 1.19 -15.20 15.55
CA ARG A 286 1.88 -16.17 16.42
C ARG A 286 0.92 -17.11 17.16
N GLN A 287 -0.22 -16.59 17.62
CA GLN A 287 -1.21 -17.39 18.35
C GLN A 287 -1.93 -18.40 17.45
N ALA A 288 -2.23 -18.03 16.20
CA ALA A 288 -2.89 -18.91 15.24
C ALA A 288 -2.11 -20.22 15.01
N LYS A 289 -0.77 -20.14 14.91
CA LYS A 289 0.08 -21.33 14.73
C LYS A 289 0.12 -22.26 15.94
N VAL A 290 0.00 -21.71 17.16
CA VAL A 290 -0.01 -22.53 18.38
C VAL A 290 -1.30 -23.35 18.48
N GLN A 291 -2.41 -22.88 17.89
CA GLN A 291 -3.68 -23.60 17.89
C GLN A 291 -3.77 -24.69 16.82
N GLU A 292 -2.98 -24.63 15.75
CA GLU A 292 -2.91 -25.67 14.72
C GLU A 292 -2.09 -26.91 15.17
N VAL A 293 -1.28 -26.78 16.22
CA VAL A 293 -0.62 -27.93 16.85
C VAL A 293 -1.62 -28.66 17.73
N ASP A 294 -2.29 -29.67 17.17
CA ASP A 294 -3.26 -30.50 17.89
C ASP A 294 -2.62 -31.10 19.17
N PRO A 295 -3.17 -30.82 20.37
CA PRO A 295 -2.71 -31.43 21.62
C PRO A 295 -2.77 -32.96 21.60
N SER A 296 -3.58 -33.56 20.72
CA SER A 296 -3.66 -35.02 20.55
C SER A 296 -2.34 -35.63 20.04
N MET A 297 -1.53 -34.89 19.29
CA MET A 297 -0.24 -35.35 18.77
C MET A 297 0.89 -35.32 19.81
N MET A 298 0.72 -34.61 20.94
CA MET A 298 1.70 -34.64 22.04
C MET A 298 1.50 -35.80 23.02
N VAL A 299 0.35 -36.49 22.98
CA VAL A 299 0.05 -37.61 23.88
C VAL A 299 0.67 -38.93 23.40
N GLU A 300 0.96 -39.08 22.09
CA GLU A 300 1.59 -40.30 21.57
C GLU A 300 3.11 -40.37 21.82
N ALA A 301 3.78 -39.25 22.10
CA ALA A 301 5.22 -39.24 22.35
C ALA A 301 5.62 -39.62 23.80
N THR A 302 4.67 -39.65 24.74
CA THR A 302 4.94 -39.96 26.15
C THR A 302 4.56 -41.39 26.58
N LEU A 303 3.93 -42.18 25.72
CA LEU A 303 3.51 -43.56 26.04
C LEU A 303 4.44 -44.67 25.52
N ASN A 304 5.51 -44.35 24.78
CA ASN A 304 6.47 -45.34 24.27
C ASN A 304 7.78 -45.48 25.08
N VAL A 305 7.83 -44.99 26.32
CA VAL A 305 8.98 -45.18 27.22
C VAL A 305 8.57 -46.01 28.44
N SER A 306 8.17 -47.26 28.23
CA SER A 306 8.18 -48.30 29.27
C SER A 306 8.01 -49.69 28.65
N SER A 307 9.05 -50.16 27.98
CA SER A 307 9.26 -51.59 27.73
C SER A 307 10.76 -51.82 27.58
N ASP A 308 11.44 -51.96 28.72
CA ASP A 308 12.60 -52.84 28.93
C ASP A 308 12.88 -52.95 30.44
#